data_AF-A0A2G9ZQD4-F1
#
_entry.id   AF-A0A2G9ZQD4-F1
#
_cell.length_a   1.000
_cell.length_b   1.000
_cell.length_c   1.000
_cell.angle_alpha   90.00
_cell.angle_beta   90.00
_cell.angle_gamma   90.00
#
_symmetry.space_group_name_H-M   'P 1'
#
loop_
_entity.id
_entity.type
_entity.pdbx_description
1 polymer ?
#
loop_
_entity_poly.entity_id
_entity_poly.type
_entity_poly.pdbx_seq_one_letter_code
_entity_poly.pdbx_strand_id
1 'polypeptide(L)'
;MRFFHLMNLEYVALYIFPTLLFILVFALVLAYFPLRGPDDESRYRTVIYRYPEDIEDRNAPFPLAMTLIIAGAVVWVLGYILAVGFLKVCI
;
A
#
# COMPACT_ATOMS: atom_id res chain seq x y z
N MET A 1 11.33 -33.40 -8.18
CA MET A 1 10.01 -33.84 -7.65
C MET A 1 9.20 -32.60 -7.32
N ARG A 2 7.94 -32.50 -7.76
CA ARG A 2 7.12 -31.30 -7.57
C ARG A 2 6.57 -31.28 -6.14
N PHE A 3 7.01 -30.34 -5.31
CA PHE A 3 6.49 -30.18 -3.94
C PHE A 3 5.11 -29.53 -3.99
N PHE A 4 4.07 -30.35 -4.15
CA PHE A 4 2.69 -29.89 -4.27
C PHE A 4 2.21 -29.05 -3.07
N HIS A 5 2.75 -29.30 -1.88
CA HIS A 5 2.42 -28.53 -0.68
C HIS A 5 2.95 -27.09 -0.69
N LEU A 6 4.19 -26.87 -1.17
CA LEU A 6 4.75 -25.53 -1.30
C LEU A 6 4.05 -24.74 -2.40
N MET A 7 3.71 -25.40 -3.52
CA MET A 7 3.06 -24.77 -4.67
C MET A 7 1.66 -24.24 -4.31
N ASN A 8 0.88 -24.98 -3.53
CA ASN A 8 -0.42 -24.49 -3.05
C ASN A 8 -0.28 -23.30 -2.09
N LEU A 9 0.74 -23.31 -1.23
CA LEU A 9 0.98 -22.20 -0.31
C LEU A 9 1.45 -20.93 -1.06
N GLU A 10 2.29 -21.09 -2.08
CA GLU A 10 2.68 -20.00 -2.97
C GLU A 10 1.45 -19.35 -3.62
N TYR A 11 0.53 -20.14 -4.19
CA TYR A 11 -0.72 -19.61 -4.77
C TYR A 11 -1.62 -18.96 -3.73
N VAL A 12 -1.83 -19.60 -2.58
CA VAL A 12 -2.68 -19.04 -1.52
C VAL A 12 -2.12 -17.72 -0.98
N ALA A 13 -0.81 -17.65 -0.74
CA ALA A 13 -0.14 -16.43 -0.28
C ALA A 13 -0.13 -15.32 -1.34
N LEU A 14 -0.03 -15.69 -2.63
CA LEU A 14 -0.11 -14.76 -3.76
C LEU A 14 -1.51 -14.19 -3.97
N TYR A 15 -2.59 -14.92 -3.64
CA TYR A 15 -3.95 -14.44 -3.85
C TYR A 15 -4.56 -13.80 -2.60
N ILE A 16 -4.48 -14.45 -1.44
CA ILE A 16 -5.15 -13.99 -0.22
C ILE A 16 -4.62 -12.63 0.24
N PHE A 17 -3.29 -12.44 0.20
CA PHE A 17 -2.69 -11.24 0.76
C PHE A 17 -3.00 -9.97 -0.04
N PRO A 18 -2.81 -9.90 -1.37
CA PRO A 18 -3.18 -8.70 -2.12
C PRO A 18 -4.70 -8.44 -2.07
N THR A 19 -5.54 -9.48 -1.97
CA THR A 19 -6.99 -9.29 -1.78
C THR A 19 -7.31 -8.64 -0.44
N LEU A 20 -6.72 -9.12 0.66
CA LEU A 20 -6.93 -8.52 2.00
C LEU A 20 -6.38 -7.10 2.09
N LEU A 21 -5.21 -6.86 1.50
CA LEU A 21 -4.59 -5.54 1.43
C LEU A 21 -5.44 -4.57 0.61
N PHE A 22 -5.98 -5.01 -0.53
CA PHE A 22 -6.93 -4.22 -1.31
C PHE A 22 -8.16 -3.86 -0.50
N ILE A 23 -8.79 -4.84 0.17
CA ILE A 23 -9.97 -4.59 1.02
C ILE A 23 -9.64 -3.56 2.12
N LEU A 24 -8.49 -3.68 2.77
CA LEU A 24 -8.07 -2.77 3.83
C LEU A 24 -7.85 -1.35 3.31
N VAL A 25 -7.07 -1.19 2.23
CA VAL A 25 -6.84 0.11 1.59
C VAL A 25 -8.14 0.71 1.08
N PHE A 26 -8.99 -0.08 0.44
CA PHE A 26 -10.28 0.36 -0.11
C PHE A 26 -11.23 0.83 0.99
N ALA A 27 -11.37 0.05 2.08
CA ALA A 27 -12.20 0.42 3.23
C ALA A 27 -11.68 1.70 3.89
N LEU A 28 -10.36 1.86 4.04
CA LEU A 28 -9.78 3.05 4.64
C LEU A 28 -9.95 4.27 3.73
N VAL A 29 -9.76 4.13 2.42
CA VAL A 29 -10.04 5.19 1.46
C VAL A 29 -11.49 5.62 1.57
N LEU A 30 -12.45 4.68 1.59
CA LEU A 30 -13.87 5.00 1.78
C LEU A 30 -14.15 5.72 3.10
N ALA A 31 -13.46 5.35 4.19
CA ALA A 31 -13.65 5.95 5.50
C ALA A 31 -13.07 7.37 5.60
N TYR A 32 -11.95 7.65 4.92
CA TYR A 32 -11.27 8.95 4.93
C TYR A 32 -11.74 9.90 3.83
N PHE A 33 -12.32 9.40 2.74
CA PHE A 33 -12.86 10.23 1.65
C PHE A 33 -13.94 11.25 2.12
N PRO A 34 -14.88 10.90 3.02
CA PRO A 34 -15.90 11.85 3.49
C PRO A 34 -15.43 12.80 4.60
N LEU A 35 -14.19 12.69 5.11
CA LEU A 35 -13.69 13.45 6.26
C LEU A 35 -12.77 14.63 5.92
N ARG A 36 -12.67 15.04 4.65
CA ARG A 36 -11.95 16.26 4.26
C ARG A 36 -12.63 17.50 4.88
N GLY A 37 -12.11 17.95 6.02
CA GLY A 37 -12.56 19.15 6.71
C GLY A 37 -12.08 20.44 6.01
N PRO A 38 -12.70 21.60 6.29
CA PRO A 38 -12.43 22.88 5.63
C PRO A 38 -10.95 23.33 5.65
N ASP A 39 -10.19 22.92 6.68
CA ASP A 39 -8.78 23.29 6.82
C ASP A 39 -7.85 22.59 5.81
N ASP A 40 -8.24 21.41 5.30
CA ASP A 40 -7.40 20.64 4.37
C ASP A 40 -7.26 21.37 3.02
N GLU A 41 -8.31 22.06 2.55
CA GLU A 41 -8.29 22.84 1.30
C GLU A 41 -7.27 23.98 1.30
N SER A 42 -6.98 24.55 2.48
CA SER A 42 -6.01 25.64 2.61
C SER A 42 -4.57 25.18 2.35
N ARG A 43 -4.20 23.96 2.76
CA ARG A 43 -2.87 23.37 2.51
C ARG A 43 -2.66 23.01 1.05
N TYR A 44 -3.67 22.49 0.36
CA TYR A 44 -3.57 22.14 -1.07
C TYR A 44 -3.53 23.34 -2.01
N ARG A 45 -3.91 24.54 -1.55
CA ARG A 45 -3.88 25.79 -2.34
C ARG A 45 -2.64 26.65 -2.14
N THR A 46 -1.84 26.39 -1.11
CA THR A 46 -0.68 27.22 -0.82
C THR A 46 0.49 26.80 -1.71
N VAL A 47 0.81 27.64 -2.69
CA VAL A 47 1.98 27.50 -3.57
C VAL A 47 3.22 27.90 -2.78
N ILE A 48 4.15 26.97 -2.58
CA ILE A 48 5.39 27.25 -1.83
C ILE A 48 6.48 27.78 -2.76
N TYR A 49 6.48 27.31 -4.01
CA TYR A 49 7.51 27.62 -4.98
C TYR A 49 6.94 27.63 -6.39
N ARG A 50 7.43 28.53 -7.24
CA ARG A 50 7.02 28.63 -8.65
C ARG A 50 8.26 28.59 -9.53
N TYR A 51 8.33 27.54 -10.33
CA TYR A 51 9.38 27.34 -11.31
C TYR A 51 9.10 28.19 -12.57
N PRO A 52 10.12 28.47 -13.41
CA PRO A 52 9.87 28.94 -14.78
C PRO A 52 8.95 27.96 -15.53
N GLU A 53 8.16 28.47 -16.48
CA GLU A 53 7.09 27.72 -17.19
C GLU A 53 5.79 27.46 -16.41
N ASP A 54 5.44 28.32 -15.43
CA ASP A 54 4.18 28.24 -14.67
C ASP A 54 3.97 26.94 -13.88
N ILE A 55 5.03 26.18 -13.63
CA ILE A 55 4.98 24.99 -12.77
C ILE A 55 4.99 25.43 -11.31
N GLU A 56 3.92 25.11 -10.59
CA GLU A 56 3.73 25.42 -9.18
C GLU A 56 3.97 24.18 -8.31
N ASP A 57 4.80 24.32 -7.27
CA ASP A 57 4.98 23.30 -6.24
C ASP A 57 4.13 23.62 -5.00
N ARG A 58 3.58 22.58 -4.39
CA ARG A 58 2.57 22.67 -3.32
C ARG A 58 2.91 21.70 -2.20
N ASN A 59 2.65 22.12 -0.96
CA ASN A 59 2.84 21.27 0.21
C ASN A 59 1.66 20.31 0.39
N ALA A 60 1.38 19.48 -0.61
CA ALA A 60 0.34 18.47 -0.50
C ALA A 60 0.84 17.34 0.43
N PRO A 61 0.07 16.96 1.47
CA PRO A 61 0.42 15.81 2.29
C PRO A 61 0.46 14.55 1.42
N PHE A 62 1.43 13.66 1.71
CA PHE A 62 1.58 12.43 0.95
C PHE A 62 0.28 11.59 1.01
N PRO A 63 -0.24 11.07 -0.12
CA PRO A 63 -1.52 10.38 -0.13
C PRO A 63 -1.52 9.18 0.81
N LEU A 64 -2.42 9.17 1.80
CA LEU A 64 -2.55 8.09 2.78
C LEU A 64 -2.69 6.71 2.12
N ALA A 65 -3.49 6.63 1.06
CA ALA A 65 -3.67 5.41 0.26
C ALA A 65 -2.33 4.90 -0.29
N MET A 66 -1.48 5.80 -0.79
CA MET A 66 -0.18 5.45 -1.34
C MET A 66 0.77 4.95 -0.24
N THR A 67 0.76 5.57 0.95
CA THR A 67 1.52 5.09 2.11
C THR A 67 1.13 3.67 2.51
N LEU A 68 -0.18 3.39 2.55
CA LEU A 68 -0.70 2.08 2.94
C LEU A 68 -0.40 1.00 1.91
N ILE A 69 -0.48 1.33 0.62
CA ILE A 69 -0.09 0.42 -0.46
C ILE A 69 1.39 0.03 -0.32
N ILE A 70 2.27 1.03 -0.13
CA ILE A 70 3.71 0.79 0.04
C ILE A 70 3.96 -0.05 1.29
N ALA A 71 3.41 0.35 2.44
CA ALA A 71 3.59 -0.36 3.71
C ALA A 71 3.09 -1.81 3.63
N GLY A 72 1.90 -2.02 3.06
CA GLY A 72 1.33 -3.34 2.90
C GLY A 72 2.14 -4.22 1.93
N ALA A 73 2.68 -3.65 0.85
CA ALA A 73 3.57 -4.38 -0.07
C ALA A 73 4.86 -4.81 0.62
N VAL A 74 5.46 -3.96 1.46
CA VAL A 74 6.65 -4.32 2.25
C VAL A 74 6.33 -5.45 3.22
N VAL A 75 5.23 -5.34 3.98
CA VAL A 75 4.79 -6.41 4.90
C VAL A 75 4.53 -7.71 4.15
N TRP A 76 3.91 -7.64 2.97
CA TRP A 76 3.66 -8.81 2.13
C TRP A 76 4.93 -9.52 1.72
N VAL A 77 5.88 -8.80 1.13
CA VAL A 77 7.13 -9.38 0.61
C VAL A 77 7.92 -10.03 1.75
N LEU A 78 8.03 -9.36 2.89
CA LEU A 78 8.70 -9.91 4.07
C LEU A 78 7.97 -11.16 4.59
N GLY A 79 6.65 -11.10 4.72
CA GLY A 79 5.84 -12.23 5.16
C GLY A 79 5.95 -13.43 4.21
N TYR A 80 5.94 -13.19 2.91
CA TYR A 80 6.09 -14.22 1.88
C TYR A 80 7.46 -14.90 1.97
N ILE A 81 8.54 -14.13 2.06
CA ILE A 81 9.90 -14.66 2.19
C ILE A 81 10.02 -15.52 3.45
N LEU A 82 9.52 -15.03 4.58
CA LEU A 82 9.57 -15.75 5.85
C LEU A 82 8.73 -17.03 5.82
N ALA A 83 7.52 -16.97 5.29
CA ALA A 83 6.64 -18.13 5.19
C ALA A 83 7.23 -19.22 4.28
N VAL A 84 7.66 -18.86 3.07
CA VAL A 84 8.27 -19.79 2.13
C VAL A 84 9.61 -20.32 2.66
N GLY A 85 10.43 -19.45 3.26
CA GLY A 85 11.71 -19.82 3.86
C GLY A 85 11.55 -20.81 5.01
N PHE A 86 10.65 -20.53 5.96
CA PHE A 86 10.38 -21.39 7.10
C PHE A 86 9.82 -22.76 6.67
N LEU A 87 8.87 -22.77 5.73
CA LEU A 87 8.27 -24.01 5.23
C LEU A 87 9.23 -24.87 4.42
N LYS A 88 10.23 -24.29 3.74
CA LYS A 88 11.32 -25.04 3.09
C LYS A 88 12.28 -25.71 4.08
N VAL A 89 12.40 -25.19 5.30
CA VAL A 89 13.32 -25.73 6.33
C VAL A 89 12.61 -26.79 7.17
N CYS A 90 11.31 -26.66 7.39
CA CYS A 90 10.53 -27.59 8.21
C CYS A 90 10.00 -28.83 7.46
N ILE A 91 9.99 -28.84 6.12
CA ILE A 91 9.51 -29.93 5.25
C ILE A 91 10.69 -30.54 4.52
#